data_AF-A0A7W2KDC1-F1
#
_entry.id   AF-A0A7W2KDC1-F1
#
_cell.length_a   1.000
_cell.length_b   1.000
_cell.length_c   1.000
_cell.angle_alpha   90.00
_cell.angle_beta   90.00
_cell.angle_gamma   90.00
#
_symmetry.space_group_name_H-M   'P 1'
#
loop_
_entity.id
_entity.type
_entity.pdbx_description
1 polymer ?
#
loop_
_entity_poly.entity_id
_entity_poly.type
_entity_poly.pdbx_seq_one_letter_code
_entity_poly.pdbx_strand_id
1 'polypeptide(L)'
;MAVDLDRIPGQADRPSIPRLWLWLCLLPIFLLLGCAGVALFSEVDLREQTAVVWGTALGASLLGWCLVCGMRVLNCLVQQHNADGWNASRAIDLDCKLSQGRRHQQVLAISVNTALLTEQLDPPSQVDAILEGTSVLMAQPSRSEGKTVRHSRFPGDVNENPERALLRILKTLLNDLTIQLAELADDVELALSLEIDSALREDRQGKAWQKALDESGIRQTVTPISWRGLEAVDQWLDQRSDDQTLLLLVSVVIAPDAPQGTAETAVGLLLGNPGSQRALPPVVNLHRPEQARGESAGALIRATQLALSWASLTASGVEHIWRSGIGQKHHAPVTTLMGEVELPLRADRKVHDLDGLLGHPGAASPWVAIALAAQAVQRGCGPQLILSGVRRADAPLWGTVLTPVSPLMT
;
A
#
# COMPACT_ATOMS: atom_id res chain seq x y z
N MET A 1 -12.14 6.47 -0.38
CA MET A 1 -11.53 7.52 -1.24
C MET A 1 -10.03 7.33 -1.16
N ALA A 2 -9.35 7.19 -2.32
CA ALA A 2 -7.92 6.92 -2.37
C ALA A 2 -7.11 7.89 -1.50
N VAL A 3 -6.25 7.35 -0.62
CA VAL A 3 -5.44 8.14 0.31
C VAL A 3 -4.29 8.78 -0.46
N ASP A 4 -4.29 10.12 -0.53
CA ASP A 4 -3.26 10.88 -1.23
C ASP A 4 -2.56 11.85 -0.26
N LEU A 5 -1.35 11.46 0.17
CA LEU A 5 -0.55 12.25 1.10
C LEU A 5 0.06 13.50 0.45
N ASP A 6 0.20 13.57 -0.89
CA ASP A 6 0.76 14.76 -1.56
C ASP A 6 -0.14 15.97 -1.50
N ARG A 7 -1.45 15.73 -1.37
CA ARG A 7 -2.42 16.81 -1.30
C ARG A 7 -2.39 17.54 0.03
N ILE A 8 -1.63 17.04 1.01
CA ILE A 8 -1.45 17.71 2.30
C ILE A 8 -0.44 18.84 2.11
N PRO A 9 -0.84 20.11 2.25
CA PRO A 9 0.06 21.24 2.03
C PRO A 9 1.22 21.26 3.03
N GLY A 10 2.25 22.05 2.72
CA GLY A 10 3.42 22.25 3.58
C GLY A 10 3.08 22.88 4.95
N GLN A 11 4.06 22.86 5.84
CA GLN A 11 3.97 23.61 7.11
C GLN A 11 3.87 25.11 6.82
N ALA A 12 3.17 25.84 7.68
CA ALA A 12 3.09 27.29 7.56
C ALA A 12 4.45 27.93 7.82
N ASP A 13 4.82 28.91 7.01
CA ASP A 13 6.03 29.71 7.21
C ASP A 13 5.98 30.42 8.56
N ARG A 14 7.01 30.22 9.37
CA ARG A 14 7.10 30.87 10.69
C ARG A 14 7.77 32.24 10.56
N PRO A 15 7.14 33.32 11.05
CA PRO A 15 7.78 34.62 11.08
C PRO A 15 8.99 34.57 12.02
N SER A 16 10.11 35.15 11.58
CA SER A 16 11.27 35.31 12.43
C SER A 16 10.95 36.24 13.61
N ILE A 17 11.50 35.90 14.77
CA ILE A 17 11.34 36.70 16.00
C ILE A 17 11.88 38.12 15.74
N PRO A 18 11.13 39.18 16.10
CA PRO A 18 11.62 40.55 15.93
C PRO A 18 12.94 40.74 16.67
N ARG A 19 13.98 41.17 15.95
CA ARG A 19 15.30 41.40 16.53
C ARG A 19 15.25 42.60 17.47
N LEU A 20 15.36 42.35 18.77
CA LEU A 20 15.24 43.37 19.83
C LEU A 20 16.14 44.59 19.61
N TRP A 21 17.36 44.40 19.11
CA TRP A 21 18.31 45.49 18.89
C TRP A 21 17.87 46.49 17.81
N LEU A 22 17.21 46.03 16.73
CA LEU A 22 16.69 46.94 15.68
C LEU A 22 15.60 47.86 16.24
N TRP A 23 14.78 47.33 17.15
CA TRP A 23 13.72 48.10 17.82
C TRP A 23 14.26 49.04 18.89
N LEU A 24 15.33 48.65 19.58
CA LEU A 24 16.06 49.54 20.49
C LEU A 24 16.73 50.70 19.73
N CYS A 25 17.25 50.48 18.52
CA CYS A 25 17.80 51.55 17.67
C CYS A 25 16.73 52.54 17.16
N LEU A 26 15.45 52.14 17.13
CA LEU A 26 14.33 53.03 16.78
C LEU A 26 14.00 54.02 17.89
N LEU A 27 14.26 53.67 19.16
CA LEU A 27 13.98 54.54 20.31
C LEU A 27 14.67 55.92 20.23
N PRO A 28 16.00 56.03 20.00
CA PRO A 28 16.64 57.35 19.90
C PRO A 28 16.11 58.17 18.72
N ILE A 29 15.69 57.54 17.62
CA ILE A 29 15.09 58.25 16.48
C ILE A 29 13.76 58.89 16.89
N PHE A 30 12.90 58.17 17.60
CA PHE A 30 11.64 58.70 18.12
C PHE A 30 11.87 59.85 19.12
N LEU A 31 12.84 59.71 20.02
CA LEU A 31 13.20 60.76 20.97
C LEU A 31 13.72 62.03 20.27
N LEU A 32 14.57 61.87 19.24
CA LEU A 32 15.06 63.00 18.43
C LEU A 32 13.93 63.70 17.69
N LEU A 33 12.97 62.95 17.13
CA LEU A 33 11.77 63.51 16.50
C LEU A 33 10.91 64.31 17.50
N GLY A 34 10.77 63.81 18.73
CA GLY A 34 10.11 64.53 19.82
C GLY A 34 10.79 65.86 20.14
N CYS A 35 12.11 65.86 20.28
CA CYS A 35 12.90 67.07 20.53
C CYS A 35 12.83 68.06 19.36
N ALA A 36 12.92 67.56 18.12
CA ALA A 36 12.81 68.38 16.91
C ALA A 36 11.42 69.01 16.78
N GLY A 37 10.36 68.27 17.14
CA GLY A 37 8.99 68.80 17.18
C GLY A 37 8.86 69.98 18.15
N VAL A 38 9.42 69.86 19.36
CA VAL A 38 9.44 70.97 20.32
C VAL A 38 10.24 72.16 19.79
N ALA A 39 11.38 71.94 19.13
CA ALA A 39 12.21 73.02 18.59
C ALA A 39 11.59 73.75 17.39
N LEU A 40 10.80 73.07 16.55
CA LEU A 40 10.21 73.63 15.33
C LEU A 40 8.85 74.28 15.56
N PHE A 41 8.07 73.80 16.54
CA PHE A 41 6.68 74.23 16.75
C PHE A 41 6.47 75.02 18.06
N SER A 42 7.49 75.18 18.89
CA SER A 42 7.40 76.04 20.08
C SER A 42 7.63 77.50 19.69
N GLU A 43 6.68 78.37 20.06
CA GLU A 43 6.78 79.83 19.89
C GLU A 43 7.65 80.51 20.95
N VAL A 44 8.14 79.75 21.94
CA VAL A 44 8.93 80.23 23.08
C VAL A 44 10.38 79.77 22.94
N ASP A 45 11.32 80.70 23.18
CA ASP A 45 12.77 80.44 23.15
C ASP A 45 13.12 79.19 23.97
N LEU A 46 13.96 78.32 23.40
CA LEU A 46 14.35 77.00 23.96
C LEU A 46 14.84 77.09 25.42
N ARG A 47 15.32 78.26 25.85
CA ARG A 47 15.88 78.54 27.18
C ARG A 47 14.82 78.82 28.25
N GLU A 48 13.59 79.17 27.87
CA GLU A 48 12.49 79.53 28.79
C GLU A 48 11.42 78.44 28.91
N GLN A 49 11.58 77.31 28.21
CA GLN A 49 10.59 76.24 28.18
C GLN A 49 10.54 75.46 29.51
N THR A 50 9.32 75.22 30.00
CA THR A 50 9.07 74.54 31.27
C THR A 50 9.37 73.05 31.18
N ALA A 51 9.85 72.44 32.28
CA ALA A 51 10.11 71.00 32.38
C ALA A 51 8.90 70.12 31.98
N VAL A 52 7.68 70.66 32.11
CA VAL A 52 6.43 70.02 31.69
C VAL A 52 6.39 69.79 30.18
N VAL A 53 6.80 70.76 29.36
CA VAL A 53 6.76 70.66 27.88
C VAL A 53 7.72 69.57 27.40
N TRP A 54 8.96 69.59 27.89
CA TRP A 54 9.95 68.55 27.60
C TRP A 54 9.51 67.16 28.09
N GLY A 55 8.94 67.08 29.30
CA GLY A 55 8.38 65.83 29.83
C GLY A 55 7.25 65.27 28.96
N THR A 56 6.35 66.12 28.48
CA THR A 56 5.25 65.69 27.59
C THR A 56 5.74 65.22 26.23
N ALA A 57 6.72 65.90 25.62
CA ALA A 57 7.27 65.51 24.32
C ALA A 57 8.05 64.18 24.37
N LEU A 58 8.89 64.00 25.39
CA LEU A 58 9.60 62.73 25.62
C LEU A 58 8.63 61.60 25.96
N GLY A 59 7.63 61.87 26.80
CA GLY A 59 6.58 60.92 27.15
C GLY A 59 5.75 60.48 25.93
N ALA A 60 5.32 61.42 25.09
CA ALA A 60 4.59 61.13 23.85
C ALA A 60 5.43 60.32 22.85
N SER A 61 6.73 60.65 22.71
CA SER A 61 7.66 59.92 21.85
C SER A 61 7.87 58.48 22.31
N LEU A 62 8.02 58.27 23.62
CA LEU A 62 8.12 56.94 24.21
C LEU A 62 6.82 56.13 24.00
N LEU A 63 5.66 56.75 24.19
CA LEU A 63 4.36 56.14 23.93
C LEU A 63 4.21 55.70 22.47
N GLY A 64 4.60 56.55 21.52
CA GLY A 64 4.58 56.22 20.09
C GLY A 64 5.49 55.03 19.75
N TRP A 65 6.71 55.02 20.29
CA TRP A 65 7.63 53.89 20.13
C TRP A 65 7.05 52.60 20.74
N CYS A 66 6.51 52.66 21.95
CA CYS A 66 5.83 51.53 22.60
C CYS A 66 4.66 50.99 21.75
N LEU A 67 3.87 51.88 21.15
CA LEU A 67 2.73 51.50 20.33
C LEU A 67 3.17 50.79 19.04
N VAL A 68 4.20 51.29 18.35
CA VAL A 68 4.73 50.63 17.14
C VAL A 68 5.37 49.28 17.48
N CYS A 69 6.16 49.20 18.55
CA CYS A 69 6.73 47.94 19.05
C CYS A 69 5.62 46.95 19.43
N GLY A 70 4.60 47.40 20.16
CA GLY A 70 3.45 46.61 20.56
C GLY A 70 2.67 46.06 19.37
N MET A 71 2.37 46.90 18.37
CA MET A 71 1.72 46.45 17.13
C MET A 71 2.57 45.42 16.36
N ARG A 72 3.89 45.60 16.29
CA ARG A 72 4.76 44.61 15.63
C ARG A 72 4.74 43.27 16.37
N VAL A 73 4.86 43.30 17.70
CA VAL A 73 4.81 42.10 18.54
C VAL A 73 3.45 41.42 18.39
N LEU A 74 2.35 42.18 18.43
CA LEU A 74 1.01 41.64 18.24
C LEU A 74 0.85 40.98 16.86
N ASN A 75 1.30 41.63 15.80
CA ASN A 75 1.29 41.05 14.45
C ASN A 75 2.13 39.77 14.37
N CYS A 76 3.31 39.75 15.02
CA CYS A 76 4.13 38.54 15.08
C CYS A 76 3.45 37.41 15.86
N LEU A 77 2.83 37.71 17.00
CA LEU A 77 2.07 36.74 17.80
C LEU A 77 0.85 36.19 17.05
N VAL A 78 0.11 37.04 16.34
CA VAL A 78 -1.00 36.61 15.48
C VAL A 78 -0.52 35.70 14.37
N GLN A 79 0.58 36.04 13.69
CA GLN A 79 1.17 35.19 12.66
C GLN A 79 1.66 33.85 13.22
N GLN A 80 2.27 33.82 14.40
CA GLN A 80 2.68 32.60 15.09
C GLN A 80 1.47 31.73 15.46
N HIS A 81 0.44 32.33 16.05
CA HIS A 81 -0.78 31.62 16.42
C HIS A 81 -1.50 31.02 15.20
N ASN A 82 -1.57 31.76 14.10
CA ASN A 82 -2.11 31.26 12.84
C ASN A 82 -1.28 30.09 12.28
N ALA A 83 0.06 30.19 12.32
CA ALA A 83 0.93 29.11 11.88
C ALA A 83 0.80 27.85 12.76
N ASP A 84 0.65 28.01 14.08
CA ASP A 84 0.44 26.89 15.00
C ASP A 84 -0.94 26.24 14.79
N GLY A 85 -1.99 27.04 14.59
CA GLY A 85 -3.33 26.52 14.25
C GLY A 85 -3.37 25.77 12.92
N TRP A 86 -2.67 26.27 11.90
CA TRP A 86 -2.49 25.58 10.62
C TRP A 86 -1.75 24.25 10.79
N ASN A 87 -0.62 24.26 11.50
CA ASN A 87 0.20 23.07 11.72
C ASN A 87 -0.54 22.01 12.56
N ALA A 88 -1.34 22.44 13.55
CA ALA A 88 -2.19 21.54 14.34
C ALA A 88 -3.28 20.88 13.47
N SER A 89 -3.97 21.68 12.65
CA SER A 89 -4.99 21.16 11.73
C SER A 89 -4.39 20.20 10.70
N ARG A 90 -3.21 20.53 10.17
CA ARG A 90 -2.45 19.66 9.27
C ARG A 90 -2.06 18.35 9.94
N ALA A 91 -1.63 18.38 11.21
CA ALA A 91 -1.26 17.17 11.94
C ALA A 91 -2.45 16.23 12.11
N ILE A 92 -3.64 16.78 12.40
CA ILE A 92 -4.89 16.02 12.49
C ILE A 92 -5.26 15.39 11.13
N ASP A 93 -5.22 16.17 10.04
CA ASP A 93 -5.51 15.66 8.69
C ASP A 93 -4.51 14.56 8.27
N LEU A 94 -3.22 14.75 8.58
CA LEU A 94 -2.19 13.75 8.31
C LEU A 94 -2.45 12.47 9.11
N ASP A 95 -2.76 12.56 10.40
CA ASP A 95 -3.03 11.39 11.24
C ASP A 95 -4.30 10.64 10.79
N CYS A 96 -5.34 11.36 10.40
CA CYS A 96 -6.55 10.78 9.82
C CYS A 96 -6.25 10.03 8.51
N LYS A 97 -5.48 10.64 7.60
CA LYS A 97 -5.08 10.00 6.34
C LYS A 97 -4.14 8.82 6.56
N LEU A 98 -3.22 8.91 7.51
CA LEU A 98 -2.33 7.80 7.86
C LEU A 98 -3.12 6.64 8.48
N SER A 99 -4.06 6.90 9.38
CA SER A 99 -4.90 5.85 9.97
C SER A 99 -5.79 5.18 8.93
N GLN A 100 -6.40 5.94 8.01
CA GLN A 100 -7.11 5.37 6.85
C GLN A 100 -6.16 4.57 5.94
N GLY A 101 -4.96 5.09 5.71
CA GLY A 101 -3.87 4.47 4.96
C GLY A 101 -3.44 3.10 5.49
N ARG A 102 -3.33 3.01 6.82
CA ARG A 102 -2.85 1.85 7.59
C ARG A 102 -3.92 0.79 7.86
N ARG A 103 -5.14 0.99 7.35
CA ARG A 103 -6.13 -0.09 7.32
C ARG A 103 -5.54 -1.25 6.51
N HIS A 104 -5.73 -2.46 7.00
CA HIS A 104 -5.20 -3.67 6.39
C HIS A 104 -6.25 -4.76 6.42
N GLN A 105 -6.13 -5.73 5.52
CA GLN A 105 -6.86 -6.98 5.55
C GLN A 105 -6.06 -8.03 6.30
N GLN A 106 -6.73 -9.06 6.78
CA GLN A 106 -6.11 -10.26 7.31
C GLN A 106 -6.36 -11.41 6.35
N VAL A 107 -5.31 -12.14 5.99
CA VAL A 107 -5.44 -13.38 5.23
C VAL A 107 -5.83 -14.48 6.20
N LEU A 108 -7.00 -15.09 6.01
CA LEU A 108 -7.56 -16.11 6.90
C LEU A 108 -7.30 -17.53 6.37
N ALA A 109 -7.43 -17.73 5.06
CA ALA A 109 -7.19 -19.01 4.40
C ALA A 109 -6.50 -18.80 3.05
N ILE A 110 -5.67 -19.78 2.67
CA ILE A 110 -4.82 -19.75 1.48
C ILE A 110 -4.89 -21.13 0.81
N SER A 111 -5.28 -21.15 -0.46
CA SER A 111 -5.04 -22.27 -1.37
C SER A 111 -4.23 -21.73 -2.56
N VAL A 112 -3.08 -22.36 -2.84
CA VAL A 112 -2.22 -22.00 -3.97
C VAL A 112 -1.77 -23.26 -4.66
N ASN A 113 -2.14 -23.36 -5.93
CA ASN A 113 -1.87 -24.50 -6.78
C ASN A 113 -1.07 -24.01 -7.97
N THR A 114 0.20 -24.40 -8.02
CA THR A 114 1.13 -24.14 -9.13
C THR A 114 1.56 -25.44 -9.80
N ALA A 115 2.39 -25.35 -10.84
CA ALA A 115 3.02 -26.52 -11.47
C ALA A 115 3.93 -27.34 -10.53
N LEU A 116 4.28 -26.83 -9.34
CA LEU A 116 5.05 -27.54 -8.32
C LEU A 116 4.21 -28.54 -7.51
N LEU A 117 2.88 -28.47 -7.57
CA LEU A 117 1.99 -29.39 -6.87
C LEU A 117 2.11 -30.80 -7.49
N THR A 118 2.78 -31.75 -6.85
CA THR A 118 2.92 -33.14 -7.34
C THR A 118 2.14 -34.10 -6.45
N GLU A 119 1.36 -35.02 -7.04
CA GLU A 119 0.50 -35.98 -6.32
C GLU A 119 1.27 -37.10 -5.56
N GLN A 120 2.59 -37.20 -5.72
CA GLN A 120 3.38 -38.41 -5.40
C GLN A 120 4.51 -38.23 -4.38
N LEU A 121 4.67 -37.05 -3.79
CA LEU A 121 5.71 -36.82 -2.78
C LEU A 121 5.07 -36.34 -1.49
N ASP A 122 5.49 -36.88 -0.34
CA ASP A 122 5.32 -36.17 0.94
C ASP A 122 5.93 -34.77 0.75
N PRO A 123 5.12 -33.69 0.69
CA PRO A 123 5.62 -32.47 0.09
C PRO A 123 6.54 -31.72 1.08
N PRO A 124 7.79 -31.38 0.71
CA PRO A 124 8.20 -30.02 1.00
C PRO A 124 7.12 -29.13 0.36
N SER A 125 6.51 -28.29 1.17
CA SER A 125 5.41 -27.46 0.71
C SER A 125 5.84 -26.65 -0.52
N GLN A 126 4.94 -26.35 -1.48
CA GLN A 126 5.30 -25.68 -2.75
C GLN A 126 6.19 -24.44 -2.55
N VAL A 127 5.93 -23.71 -1.48
CA VAL A 127 6.71 -22.55 -1.03
C VAL A 127 8.12 -22.90 -0.57
N ASP A 128 8.39 -24.04 0.07
CA ASP A 128 9.77 -24.49 0.36
C ASP A 128 10.56 -24.66 -0.94
N ALA A 129 9.96 -25.31 -1.94
CA ALA A 129 10.59 -25.47 -3.24
C ALA A 129 10.88 -24.12 -3.92
N ILE A 130 10.00 -23.13 -3.76
CA ILE A 130 10.23 -21.76 -4.24
C ILE A 130 11.32 -21.06 -3.44
N LEU A 131 11.35 -21.21 -2.11
CA LEU A 131 12.37 -20.64 -1.23
C LEU A 131 13.77 -21.20 -1.53
N GLU A 132 13.84 -22.44 -2.01
CA GLU A 132 15.05 -23.11 -2.50
C GLU A 132 15.42 -22.73 -3.96
N GLY A 133 14.54 -22.03 -4.68
CA GLY A 133 14.78 -21.60 -6.05
C GLY A 133 14.49 -22.66 -7.12
N THR A 134 13.61 -23.62 -6.83
CA THR A 134 13.20 -24.66 -7.78
C THR A 134 12.41 -24.04 -8.94
N SER A 135 12.91 -24.18 -10.17
CA SER A 135 12.24 -23.71 -11.37
C SER A 135 11.49 -24.85 -12.06
N VAL A 136 10.23 -24.59 -12.43
CA VAL A 136 9.36 -25.49 -13.20
C VAL A 136 9.04 -24.94 -14.59
N LEU A 137 9.68 -23.82 -14.97
CA LEU A 137 9.54 -23.20 -16.27
C LEU A 137 10.40 -23.93 -17.31
N MET A 138 9.78 -24.87 -18.03
CA MET A 138 10.47 -25.77 -18.97
C MET A 138 9.80 -25.84 -20.34
N ALA A 139 10.50 -26.39 -21.33
CA ALA A 139 9.93 -26.64 -22.66
C ALA A 139 9.03 -27.89 -22.63
N GLN A 140 7.72 -27.70 -22.85
CA GLN A 140 6.74 -28.79 -22.82
C GLN A 140 5.53 -28.46 -23.72
N PRO A 141 4.73 -29.45 -24.17
CA PRO A 141 3.60 -29.18 -25.07
C PRO A 141 2.53 -28.28 -24.42
N SER A 142 1.95 -27.39 -25.20
CA SER A 142 0.78 -26.60 -24.78
C SER A 142 -0.52 -27.39 -24.93
N ARG A 143 -1.50 -27.11 -24.04
CA ARG A 143 -2.85 -27.71 -24.10
C ARG A 143 -3.67 -27.22 -25.30
N SER A 144 -3.39 -26.00 -25.78
CA SER A 144 -4.14 -25.33 -26.84
C SER A 144 -3.63 -25.66 -28.25
N GLU A 145 -2.32 -25.78 -28.45
CA GLU A 145 -1.72 -25.96 -29.79
C GLU A 145 -0.89 -27.23 -29.96
N GLY A 146 -0.64 -28.01 -28.89
CA GLY A 146 0.23 -29.19 -28.93
C GLY A 146 1.70 -28.91 -29.23
N LYS A 147 2.06 -27.66 -29.55
CA LYS A 147 3.42 -27.19 -29.81
C LYS A 147 4.19 -27.13 -28.50
N THR A 148 5.45 -27.57 -28.54
CA THR A 148 6.38 -27.43 -27.43
C THR A 148 6.76 -25.96 -27.27
N VAL A 149 6.40 -25.39 -26.13
CA VAL A 149 6.67 -24.00 -25.74
C VAL A 149 7.27 -23.99 -24.34
N ARG A 150 8.00 -22.92 -23.99
CA ARG A 150 8.57 -22.79 -22.65
C ARG A 150 7.51 -22.23 -21.70
N HIS A 151 6.91 -23.06 -20.85
CA HIS A 151 5.83 -22.66 -19.94
C HIS A 151 5.73 -23.63 -18.76
N SER A 152 5.08 -23.23 -17.66
CA SER A 152 4.73 -24.16 -16.57
C SER A 152 3.24 -24.50 -16.63
N ARG A 153 2.91 -25.77 -16.37
CA ARG A 153 1.56 -26.31 -16.47
C ARG A 153 1.22 -27.15 -15.27
N PHE A 154 -0.06 -27.27 -14.96
CA PHE A 154 -0.50 -28.22 -13.94
C PHE A 154 -0.17 -29.66 -14.34
N PRO A 155 0.30 -30.50 -13.42
CA PRO A 155 0.47 -31.92 -13.68
C PRO A 155 -0.86 -32.54 -14.10
N GLY A 156 -0.77 -33.52 -15.00
CA GLY A 156 -1.91 -34.20 -15.60
C GLY A 156 -1.74 -34.42 -17.10
N ASP A 157 -2.77 -35.03 -17.69
CA ASP A 157 -2.82 -35.33 -19.12
C ASP A 157 -2.80 -34.03 -19.96
N VAL A 158 -1.90 -33.97 -20.94
CA VAL A 158 -1.78 -32.86 -21.90
C VAL A 158 -3.08 -32.72 -22.72
N ASN A 159 -3.74 -33.84 -23.00
CA ASN A 159 -4.98 -33.90 -23.79
C ASN A 159 -6.25 -33.77 -22.93
N GLU A 160 -6.12 -33.50 -21.63
CA GLU A 160 -7.27 -33.22 -20.78
C GLU A 160 -8.03 -32.02 -21.33
N ASN A 161 -9.35 -32.17 -21.47
CA ASN A 161 -10.20 -31.07 -21.89
C ASN A 161 -10.06 -29.89 -20.90
N PRO A 162 -9.76 -28.66 -21.37
CA PRO A 162 -9.51 -27.51 -20.50
C PRO A 162 -10.68 -27.21 -19.55
N GLU A 163 -11.93 -27.51 -19.93
CA GLU A 163 -13.10 -27.33 -19.07
C GLU A 163 -13.12 -28.33 -17.90
N ARG A 164 -12.70 -29.58 -18.15
CA ARG A 164 -12.55 -30.59 -17.09
C ARG A 164 -11.39 -30.26 -16.17
N ALA A 165 -10.27 -29.81 -16.73
CA ALA A 165 -9.12 -29.38 -15.97
C ALA A 165 -9.46 -28.18 -15.07
N LEU A 166 -10.16 -27.17 -15.62
CA LEU A 166 -10.67 -26.02 -14.85
C LEU A 166 -11.58 -26.48 -13.70
N LEU A 167 -12.57 -27.33 -13.98
CA LEU A 167 -13.47 -27.85 -12.94
C LEU A 167 -12.70 -28.60 -11.84
N ARG A 168 -11.73 -29.44 -12.21
CA ARG A 168 -10.88 -30.17 -11.25
C ARG A 168 -10.08 -29.21 -10.38
N ILE A 169 -9.42 -28.21 -10.98
CA ILE A 169 -8.62 -27.21 -10.27
C ILE A 169 -9.48 -26.39 -9.31
N LEU A 170 -10.65 -25.93 -9.76
CA LEU A 170 -11.59 -25.19 -8.92
C LEU A 170 -12.07 -26.04 -7.74
N LYS A 171 -12.39 -27.31 -7.96
CA LYS A 171 -12.75 -28.23 -6.88
C LYS A 171 -11.63 -28.40 -5.86
N THR A 172 -10.39 -28.61 -6.31
CA THR A 172 -9.24 -28.71 -5.39
C THR A 172 -9.12 -27.43 -4.56
N LEU A 173 -9.14 -26.26 -5.21
CA LEU A 173 -9.03 -24.97 -4.55
C LEU A 173 -10.15 -24.75 -3.53
N LEU A 174 -11.40 -25.02 -3.91
CA LEU A 174 -12.54 -24.84 -3.00
C LEU A 174 -12.51 -25.85 -1.85
N ASN A 175 -12.15 -27.12 -2.11
CA ASN A 175 -12.01 -28.12 -1.05
C ASN A 175 -10.97 -27.73 -0.01
N ASP A 176 -9.84 -27.16 -0.45
CA ASP A 176 -8.80 -26.65 0.46
C ASP A 176 -9.36 -25.56 1.37
N LEU A 177 -10.18 -24.65 0.82
CA LEU A 177 -10.80 -23.54 1.56
C LEU A 177 -12.01 -23.99 2.41
N THR A 178 -12.73 -25.04 2.01
CA THR A 178 -13.91 -25.55 2.73
C THR A 178 -13.55 -25.96 4.14
N ILE A 179 -12.31 -26.43 4.38
CA ILE A 179 -11.84 -26.82 5.72
C ILE A 179 -11.93 -25.61 6.69
N GLN A 180 -11.43 -24.44 6.29
CA GLN A 180 -11.49 -23.23 7.12
C GLN A 180 -12.87 -22.60 7.11
N LEU A 181 -13.57 -22.61 5.97
CA LEU A 181 -14.94 -22.08 5.86
C LEU A 181 -15.95 -22.88 6.71
N ALA A 182 -15.68 -24.15 6.99
CA ALA A 182 -16.52 -24.97 7.88
C ALA A 182 -16.49 -24.49 9.35
N GLU A 183 -15.44 -23.78 9.77
CA GLU A 183 -15.31 -23.18 11.10
C GLU A 183 -16.13 -21.88 11.24
N LEU A 184 -16.54 -21.29 10.12
CA LEU A 184 -17.38 -20.10 10.09
C LEU A 184 -18.86 -20.47 10.20
N ALA A 185 -19.64 -19.51 10.72
CA ALA A 185 -21.08 -19.62 10.72
C ALA A 185 -21.65 -19.53 9.28
N ASP A 186 -22.85 -20.07 9.10
CA ASP A 186 -23.48 -20.19 7.78
C ASP A 186 -24.07 -18.84 7.28
N ASP A 187 -24.30 -17.90 8.20
CA ASP A 187 -24.82 -16.56 7.93
C ASP A 187 -23.74 -15.55 7.50
N VAL A 188 -22.45 -15.93 7.55
CA VAL A 188 -21.36 -15.09 7.05
C VAL A 188 -21.49 -14.92 5.54
N GLU A 189 -21.48 -13.68 5.07
CA GLU A 189 -21.48 -13.35 3.64
C GLU A 189 -20.06 -13.41 3.07
N LEU A 190 -19.91 -14.01 1.89
CA LEU A 190 -18.67 -14.07 1.12
C LEU A 190 -18.81 -13.22 -0.14
N ALA A 191 -18.13 -12.07 -0.18
CA ALA A 191 -17.98 -11.29 -1.39
C ALA A 191 -16.94 -11.95 -2.31
N LEU A 192 -17.34 -12.34 -3.52
CA LEU A 192 -16.50 -13.06 -4.47
C LEU A 192 -15.92 -12.13 -5.54
N SER A 193 -14.60 -12.09 -5.64
CA SER A 193 -13.89 -11.60 -6.82
C SER A 193 -13.26 -12.78 -7.55
N LEU A 194 -13.80 -13.06 -8.75
CA LEU A 194 -13.43 -14.21 -9.58
C LEU A 194 -12.74 -13.75 -10.86
N GLU A 195 -11.53 -14.25 -11.09
CA GLU A 195 -10.71 -13.95 -12.26
C GLU A 195 -10.22 -15.24 -12.91
N ILE A 196 -10.85 -15.65 -14.02
CA ILE A 196 -10.45 -16.83 -14.79
C ILE A 196 -9.85 -16.38 -16.12
N ASP A 197 -8.59 -16.73 -16.34
CA ASP A 197 -7.86 -16.54 -17.60
C ASP A 197 -7.72 -17.91 -18.29
N SER A 198 -8.48 -18.10 -19.37
CA SER A 198 -8.50 -19.33 -20.14
C SER A 198 -9.01 -19.09 -21.54
N ALA A 199 -8.54 -19.90 -22.50
CA ALA A 199 -9.09 -19.95 -23.86
C ALA A 199 -10.57 -20.39 -23.93
N LEU A 200 -11.14 -20.86 -22.81
CA LEU A 200 -12.56 -21.20 -22.72
C LEU A 200 -13.44 -19.96 -22.80
N ARG A 201 -14.62 -20.08 -23.42
CA ARG A 201 -15.64 -19.02 -23.41
C ARG A 201 -16.13 -18.74 -21.98
N GLU A 202 -16.43 -17.49 -21.68
CA GLU A 202 -16.90 -17.04 -20.36
C GLU A 202 -18.14 -17.81 -19.86
N ASP A 203 -19.06 -18.20 -20.76
CA ASP A 203 -20.24 -18.99 -20.40
C ASP A 203 -19.89 -20.39 -19.86
N ARG A 204 -18.80 -20.98 -20.34
CA ARG A 204 -18.30 -22.27 -19.84
C ARG A 204 -17.51 -22.09 -18.55
N GLN A 205 -16.75 -21.00 -18.43
CA GLN A 205 -16.03 -20.67 -17.20
C GLN A 205 -17.03 -20.48 -16.03
N GLY A 206 -18.11 -19.72 -16.25
CA GLY A 206 -19.16 -19.52 -15.25
C GLY A 206 -19.89 -20.81 -14.86
N LYS A 207 -20.15 -21.70 -15.82
CA LYS A 207 -20.73 -23.03 -15.53
C LYS A 207 -19.79 -23.91 -14.72
N ALA A 208 -18.50 -23.93 -15.06
CA ALA A 208 -17.49 -24.68 -14.32
C ALA A 208 -17.35 -24.16 -12.88
N TRP A 209 -17.35 -22.84 -12.69
CA TRP A 209 -17.38 -22.21 -11.38
C TRP A 209 -18.62 -22.60 -10.57
N GLN A 210 -19.82 -22.39 -11.12
CA GLN A 210 -21.06 -22.70 -10.39
C GLN A 210 -21.11 -24.17 -9.98
N LYS A 211 -20.73 -25.08 -10.90
CA LYS A 211 -20.66 -26.51 -10.60
C LYS A 211 -19.64 -26.84 -9.51
N ALA A 212 -18.47 -26.20 -9.52
CA ALA A 212 -17.46 -26.40 -8.48
C ALA A 212 -17.97 -25.90 -7.11
N LEU A 213 -18.66 -24.76 -7.08
CA LEU A 213 -19.23 -24.16 -5.88
C LEU A 213 -20.38 -25.01 -5.30
N ASP A 214 -21.28 -25.49 -6.15
CA ASP A 214 -22.40 -26.35 -5.73
C ASP A 214 -21.89 -27.67 -5.10
N GLU A 215 -20.76 -28.18 -5.59
CA GLU A 215 -20.16 -29.44 -5.13
C GLU A 215 -19.12 -29.27 -4.00
N SER A 216 -18.73 -28.04 -3.63
CA SER A 216 -17.67 -27.80 -2.63
C SER A 216 -18.14 -27.91 -1.18
N GLY A 217 -19.45 -27.88 -0.95
CA GLY A 217 -20.04 -27.91 0.39
C GLY A 217 -19.90 -26.60 1.19
N ILE A 218 -19.52 -25.50 0.54
CA ILE A 218 -19.49 -24.16 1.16
C ILE A 218 -20.94 -23.77 1.54
N ARG A 219 -21.16 -23.48 2.82
CA ARG A 219 -22.50 -23.19 3.37
C ARG A 219 -22.85 -21.71 3.32
N GLN A 220 -21.84 -20.85 3.23
CA GLN A 220 -21.99 -19.40 3.23
C GLN A 220 -22.57 -18.86 1.93
N THR A 221 -23.24 -17.70 2.02
CA THR A 221 -23.78 -17.03 0.83
C THR A 221 -22.66 -16.33 0.06
N VAL A 222 -22.46 -16.73 -1.19
CA VAL A 222 -21.43 -16.16 -2.07
C VAL A 222 -22.04 -15.13 -3.02
N THR A 223 -21.64 -13.87 -2.89
CA THR A 223 -22.12 -12.76 -3.71
C THR A 223 -21.00 -12.19 -4.58
N PRO A 224 -21.12 -12.17 -5.92
CA PRO A 224 -20.08 -11.63 -6.80
C PRO A 224 -19.96 -10.11 -6.65
N ILE A 225 -18.72 -9.61 -6.68
CA ILE A 225 -18.40 -8.19 -6.73
C ILE A 225 -17.74 -7.82 -8.07
N SER A 226 -17.82 -6.54 -8.44
CA SER A 226 -17.27 -6.04 -9.72
C SER A 226 -15.78 -5.72 -9.68
N TRP A 227 -15.20 -5.56 -8.50
CA TRP A 227 -13.80 -5.13 -8.34
C TRP A 227 -12.84 -6.29 -8.57
N ARG A 228 -11.72 -6.03 -9.25
CA ARG A 228 -10.73 -7.04 -9.65
C ARG A 228 -9.30 -6.60 -9.30
N GLY A 229 -8.38 -7.55 -9.25
CA GLY A 229 -6.97 -7.32 -8.95
C GLY A 229 -6.75 -6.68 -7.58
N LEU A 230 -5.57 -6.11 -7.38
CA LEU A 230 -5.22 -5.44 -6.12
C LEU A 230 -6.05 -4.19 -5.85
N GLU A 231 -6.67 -3.60 -6.88
CA GLU A 231 -7.62 -2.51 -6.71
C GLU A 231 -8.85 -2.96 -5.90
N ALA A 232 -9.28 -4.23 -6.03
CA ALA A 232 -10.36 -4.77 -5.21
C ALA A 232 -10.05 -4.68 -3.70
N VAL A 233 -8.80 -4.94 -3.31
CA VAL A 233 -8.36 -4.85 -1.90
C VAL A 233 -8.32 -3.40 -1.45
N ASP A 234 -7.79 -2.49 -2.27
CA ASP A 234 -7.75 -1.06 -1.94
C ASP A 234 -9.18 -0.47 -1.76
N GLN A 235 -10.07 -0.77 -2.70
CA GLN A 235 -11.47 -0.34 -2.63
C GLN A 235 -12.21 -0.96 -1.45
N TRP A 236 -11.92 -2.22 -1.11
CA TRP A 236 -12.48 -2.89 0.06
C TRP A 236 -12.10 -2.18 1.36
N LEU A 237 -10.81 -1.82 1.53
CA LEU A 237 -10.31 -1.10 2.70
C LEU A 237 -10.91 0.30 2.89
N ASP A 238 -11.44 0.89 1.81
CA ASP A 238 -12.11 2.17 1.84
C ASP A 238 -13.61 2.07 2.09
N GLN A 239 -14.29 1.10 1.48
CA GLN A 239 -15.76 1.03 1.45
C GLN A 239 -16.35 0.06 2.46
N ARG A 240 -15.60 -0.98 2.85
CA ARG A 240 -16.08 -2.10 3.68
C ARG A 240 -15.12 -2.43 4.83
N SER A 241 -14.39 -1.44 5.36
CA SER A 241 -13.39 -1.66 6.43
C SER A 241 -13.98 -2.17 7.74
N ASP A 242 -15.26 -1.93 8.00
CA ASP A 242 -15.95 -2.29 9.25
C ASP A 242 -16.98 -3.42 9.05
N ASP A 243 -17.07 -3.94 7.83
CA ASP A 243 -18.00 -5.02 7.45
C ASP A 243 -17.56 -6.37 8.05
N GLN A 244 -18.52 -7.23 8.38
CA GLN A 244 -18.27 -8.62 8.82
C GLN A 244 -18.19 -9.59 7.63
N THR A 245 -18.59 -9.13 6.44
CA THR A 245 -18.42 -9.84 5.16
C THR A 245 -16.95 -10.17 4.92
N LEU A 246 -16.69 -11.36 4.40
CA LEU A 246 -15.34 -11.76 3.97
C LEU A 246 -15.18 -11.62 2.47
N LEU A 247 -13.96 -11.28 2.04
CA LEU A 247 -13.61 -11.19 0.64
C LEU A 247 -12.94 -12.50 0.20
N LEU A 248 -13.65 -13.27 -0.63
CA LEU A 248 -13.14 -14.47 -1.29
C LEU A 248 -12.58 -14.09 -2.67
N LEU A 249 -11.26 -14.19 -2.82
CA LEU A 249 -10.56 -13.95 -4.07
C LEU A 249 -10.18 -15.27 -4.71
N VAL A 250 -10.63 -15.51 -5.94
CA VAL A 250 -10.28 -16.70 -6.72
C VAL A 250 -9.71 -16.25 -8.06
N SER A 251 -8.46 -16.62 -8.33
CA SER A 251 -7.80 -16.33 -9.60
C SER A 251 -7.21 -17.59 -10.19
N VAL A 252 -7.59 -17.92 -11.43
CA VAL A 252 -7.17 -19.14 -12.12
C VAL A 252 -6.69 -18.81 -13.52
N VAL A 253 -5.49 -19.27 -13.87
CA VAL A 253 -4.93 -19.24 -15.22
C VAL A 253 -4.73 -20.67 -15.70
N ILE A 254 -5.41 -21.02 -16.78
CA ILE A 254 -5.36 -22.36 -17.37
C ILE A 254 -5.48 -22.32 -18.89
N ALA A 255 -4.58 -23.03 -19.59
CA ALA A 255 -4.54 -23.06 -21.05
C ALA A 255 -4.69 -21.66 -21.68
N PRO A 256 -3.77 -20.72 -21.40
CA PRO A 256 -3.82 -19.37 -21.96
C PRO A 256 -3.64 -19.40 -23.48
N ASP A 257 -4.21 -18.42 -24.18
CA ASP A 257 -4.15 -18.29 -25.64
C ASP A 257 -2.70 -18.18 -26.15
N ALA A 258 -1.84 -17.48 -25.41
CA ALA A 258 -0.42 -17.32 -25.71
C ALA A 258 0.44 -18.02 -24.65
N PRO A 259 0.72 -19.33 -24.78
CA PRO A 259 1.34 -20.12 -23.71
C PRO A 259 2.85 -19.86 -23.52
N GLN A 260 3.52 -19.15 -24.44
CA GLN A 260 4.95 -18.93 -24.32
C GLN A 260 5.30 -18.06 -23.10
N GLY A 261 6.03 -18.65 -22.16
CA GLY A 261 6.50 -18.03 -20.93
C GLY A 261 5.43 -17.90 -19.85
N THR A 262 4.25 -18.49 -20.02
CA THR A 262 3.16 -18.42 -19.03
C THR A 262 3.29 -19.48 -17.96
N ALA A 263 2.50 -19.32 -16.89
CA ALA A 263 2.34 -20.30 -15.83
C ALA A 263 0.86 -20.60 -15.62
N GLU A 264 0.47 -21.87 -15.70
CA GLU A 264 -0.84 -22.29 -15.20
C GLU A 264 -0.82 -22.23 -13.67
N THR A 265 -1.78 -21.55 -13.08
CA THR A 265 -1.81 -21.32 -11.63
C THR A 265 -3.22 -21.06 -11.14
N ALA A 266 -3.53 -21.46 -9.92
CA ALA A 266 -4.81 -21.20 -9.28
C ALA A 266 -4.58 -20.79 -7.84
N VAL A 267 -5.24 -19.70 -7.42
CA VAL A 267 -5.10 -19.12 -6.10
C VAL A 267 -6.48 -18.82 -5.53
N GLY A 268 -6.71 -19.28 -4.32
CA GLY A 268 -7.85 -18.93 -3.48
C GLY A 268 -7.36 -18.23 -2.22
N LEU A 269 -7.84 -17.03 -1.95
CA LEU A 269 -7.55 -16.28 -0.72
C LEU A 269 -8.86 -15.90 -0.06
N LEU A 270 -8.95 -16.15 1.25
CA LEU A 270 -10.00 -15.62 2.10
C LEU A 270 -9.45 -14.46 2.91
N LEU A 271 -9.98 -13.26 2.70
CA LEU A 271 -9.57 -12.04 3.40
C LEU A 271 -10.70 -11.56 4.33
N GLY A 272 -10.32 -11.06 5.50
CA GLY A 272 -11.25 -10.45 6.45
C GLY A 272 -10.70 -9.19 7.09
N ASN A 273 -11.60 -8.33 7.55
CA ASN A 273 -11.23 -7.16 8.34
C ASN A 273 -10.69 -7.60 9.71
N PRO A 274 -9.70 -6.89 10.29
CA PRO A 274 -9.25 -7.16 11.64
C PRO A 274 -10.41 -7.19 12.64
N GLY A 275 -10.55 -8.31 13.36
CA GLY A 275 -11.61 -8.50 14.35
C GLY A 275 -12.98 -8.94 13.80
N SER A 276 -13.14 -9.09 12.48
CA SER A 276 -14.39 -9.59 11.87
C SER A 276 -14.65 -11.08 12.14
N GLN A 277 -13.60 -11.91 12.21
CA GLN A 277 -13.76 -13.35 12.41
C GLN A 277 -12.84 -13.86 13.52
N ARG A 278 -13.42 -14.09 14.71
CA ARG A 278 -12.68 -14.64 15.85
C ARG A 278 -12.46 -16.15 15.74
N ALA A 279 -13.26 -16.84 14.92
CA ALA A 279 -13.17 -18.28 14.74
C ALA A 279 -11.91 -18.68 13.96
N LEU A 280 -11.54 -17.91 12.94
CA LEU A 280 -10.37 -18.16 12.10
C LEU A 280 -9.18 -17.28 12.53
N PRO A 281 -8.09 -17.86 13.06
CA PRO A 281 -6.90 -17.08 13.37
C PRO A 281 -6.29 -16.55 12.07
N PRO A 282 -5.95 -15.25 12.00
CA PRO A 282 -5.35 -14.68 10.82
C PRO A 282 -3.93 -15.21 10.61
N VAL A 283 -3.58 -15.44 9.35
CA VAL A 283 -2.27 -15.93 8.90
C VAL A 283 -1.26 -14.79 8.83
N VAL A 284 -1.62 -13.72 8.13
CA VAL A 284 -0.81 -12.51 7.95
C VAL A 284 -1.70 -11.29 7.82
N ASN A 285 -1.13 -10.12 8.12
CA ASN A 285 -1.74 -8.84 7.76
C ASN A 285 -1.31 -8.45 6.35
N LEU A 286 -2.28 -8.25 5.46
CA LEU A 286 -2.14 -7.70 4.12
C LEU A 286 -2.44 -6.21 4.14
N HIS A 287 -1.37 -5.41 4.07
CA HIS A 287 -1.48 -3.95 4.07
C HIS A 287 -1.98 -3.42 2.72
N ARG A 288 -2.51 -2.19 2.72
CA ARG A 288 -3.01 -1.52 1.53
C ARG A 288 -2.01 -1.62 0.36
N PRO A 289 -2.41 -2.19 -0.79
CA PRO A 289 -1.56 -2.21 -1.98
C PRO A 289 -1.53 -0.83 -2.62
N GLU A 290 -0.36 -0.41 -3.09
CA GLU A 290 -0.14 0.90 -3.70
C GLU A 290 0.27 0.78 -5.17
N GLN A 291 -0.47 1.46 -6.03
CA GLN A 291 -0.24 1.46 -7.47
C GLN A 291 0.81 2.49 -7.87
N ALA A 292 1.79 2.07 -8.67
CA ALA A 292 2.70 2.99 -9.34
C ALA A 292 1.94 3.82 -10.39
N ARG A 293 1.81 5.12 -10.14
CA ARG A 293 1.16 6.07 -11.07
C ARG A 293 2.13 6.48 -12.18
N GLY A 294 2.19 5.65 -13.22
CA GLY A 294 3.07 5.81 -14.37
C GLY A 294 4.21 4.80 -14.42
N GLU A 295 5.06 4.90 -15.43
CA GLU A 295 6.08 3.89 -15.74
C GLU A 295 7.49 4.25 -15.25
N SER A 296 7.65 5.41 -14.60
CA SER A 296 8.96 5.85 -14.13
C SER A 296 9.41 5.10 -12.88
N ALA A 297 10.72 4.95 -12.72
CA ALA A 297 11.31 4.43 -11.48
C ALA A 297 10.83 5.21 -10.24
N GLY A 298 10.76 6.55 -10.34
CA GLY A 298 10.27 7.41 -9.27
C GLY A 298 8.83 7.11 -8.85
N ALA A 299 7.94 6.79 -9.80
CA ALA A 299 6.55 6.42 -9.48
C ALA A 299 6.49 5.09 -8.70
N LEU A 300 7.29 4.10 -9.09
CA LEU A 300 7.36 2.82 -8.39
C LEU A 300 8.02 2.94 -7.00
N ILE A 301 9.11 3.72 -6.90
CA ILE A 301 9.78 4.04 -5.62
C ILE A 301 8.78 4.63 -4.64
N ARG A 302 8.04 5.64 -5.10
CA ARG A 302 7.02 6.32 -4.31
C ARG A 302 5.91 5.36 -3.84
N ALA A 303 5.35 4.56 -4.75
CA ALA A 303 4.32 3.58 -4.41
C ALA A 303 4.82 2.56 -3.38
N THR A 304 6.07 2.10 -3.53
CA THR A 304 6.71 1.17 -2.59
C THR A 304 6.93 1.80 -1.22
N GLN A 305 7.41 3.05 -1.16
CA GLN A 305 7.57 3.79 0.10
C GLN A 305 6.23 3.99 0.81
N LEU A 306 5.17 4.29 0.06
CA LEU A 306 3.84 4.46 0.60
C LEU A 306 3.29 3.13 1.16
N ALA A 307 3.44 2.02 0.43
CA ALA A 307 3.08 0.69 0.91
C ALA A 307 3.82 0.30 2.20
N LEU A 308 5.12 0.60 2.29
CA LEU A 308 5.90 0.39 3.52
C LEU A 308 5.38 1.26 4.68
N SER A 309 5.00 2.51 4.41
CA SER A 309 4.45 3.42 5.42
C SER A 309 3.10 2.96 5.99
N TRP A 310 2.27 2.29 5.18
CA TRP A 310 1.03 1.65 5.61
C TRP A 310 1.28 0.48 6.56
N ALA A 311 2.35 -0.28 6.33
CA ALA A 311 2.78 -1.31 7.25
C ALA A 311 3.55 -0.78 8.47
N SER A 312 3.79 0.53 8.57
CA SER A 312 4.71 1.14 9.54
C SER A 312 6.10 0.49 9.55
N LEU A 313 6.56 0.06 8.37
CA LEU A 313 7.87 -0.56 8.17
C LEU A 313 8.83 0.41 7.51
N THR A 314 10.10 0.31 7.90
CA THR A 314 11.20 0.88 7.13
C THR A 314 11.65 -0.10 6.05
N ALA A 315 12.30 0.41 5.00
CA ALA A 315 12.88 -0.43 3.96
C ALA A 315 13.86 -1.48 4.53
N SER A 316 14.52 -1.19 5.66
CA SER A 316 15.42 -2.09 6.40
C SER A 316 14.72 -3.22 7.19
N GLY A 317 13.42 -3.11 7.46
CA GLY A 317 12.62 -4.11 8.18
C GLY A 317 12.06 -5.24 7.32
N VAL A 318 12.16 -5.13 5.99
CA VAL A 318 11.73 -6.18 5.04
C VAL A 318 12.74 -7.34 5.05
N GLU A 319 12.27 -8.57 5.13
CA GLU A 319 13.09 -9.79 5.11
C GLU A 319 13.14 -10.44 3.72
N HIS A 320 11.98 -10.54 3.07
CA HIS A 320 11.82 -11.16 1.75
C HIS A 320 11.21 -10.21 0.73
N ILE A 321 11.65 -10.30 -0.52
CA ILE A 321 11.09 -9.54 -1.65
C ILE A 321 10.60 -10.52 -2.71
N TRP A 322 9.34 -10.42 -3.10
CA TRP A 322 8.71 -11.25 -4.13
C TRP A 322 8.44 -10.43 -5.38
N ARG A 323 8.74 -11.00 -6.54
CA ARG A 323 8.51 -10.38 -7.85
C ARG A 323 7.64 -11.30 -8.70
N SER A 324 6.54 -10.77 -9.25
CA SER A 324 5.65 -11.54 -10.12
C SER A 324 4.90 -10.66 -11.11
N GLY A 325 4.74 -11.12 -12.34
CA GLY A 325 4.04 -10.41 -13.41
C GLY A 325 4.74 -9.12 -13.86
N ILE A 326 6.06 -9.02 -13.69
CA ILE A 326 6.84 -7.84 -14.07
C ILE A 326 7.14 -7.93 -15.58
N GLY A 327 6.45 -7.12 -16.37
CA GLY A 327 6.69 -7.02 -17.81
C GLY A 327 8.07 -6.45 -18.14
N GLN A 328 8.57 -6.73 -19.35
CA GLN A 328 9.92 -6.31 -19.76
C GLN A 328 10.16 -4.80 -19.63
N LYS A 329 9.16 -3.98 -19.96
CA LYS A 329 9.20 -2.52 -19.84
C LYS A 329 9.46 -2.02 -18.41
N HIS A 330 9.13 -2.84 -17.42
CA HIS A 330 9.20 -2.51 -16.00
C HIS A 330 10.47 -3.01 -15.31
N HIS A 331 11.35 -3.76 -16.00
CA HIS A 331 12.60 -4.25 -15.40
C HIS A 331 13.53 -3.12 -14.96
N ALA A 332 13.75 -2.10 -15.79
CA ALA A 332 14.63 -0.98 -15.43
C ALA A 332 14.12 -0.20 -14.20
N PRO A 333 12.83 0.22 -14.13
CA PRO A 333 12.24 0.79 -12.92
C PRO A 333 12.43 -0.08 -11.66
N VAL A 334 12.23 -1.38 -11.77
CA VAL A 334 12.39 -2.33 -10.65
C VAL A 334 13.85 -2.43 -10.21
N THR A 335 14.79 -2.49 -11.16
CA THR A 335 16.22 -2.49 -10.84
C THR A 335 16.64 -1.19 -10.15
N THR A 336 16.15 -0.03 -10.59
CA THR A 336 16.42 1.26 -9.94
C THR A 336 15.84 1.29 -8.52
N LEU A 337 14.59 0.83 -8.32
CA LEU A 337 13.97 0.72 -7.00
C LEU A 337 14.84 -0.09 -6.03
N MET A 338 15.35 -1.25 -6.47
CA MET A 338 16.22 -2.12 -5.66
C MET A 338 17.54 -1.44 -5.28
N GLY A 339 18.00 -0.45 -6.07
CA GLY A 339 19.21 0.32 -5.78
C GLY A 339 18.98 1.57 -4.91
N GLU A 340 17.88 2.30 -5.11
CA GLU A 340 17.68 3.63 -4.52
C GLU A 340 16.99 3.64 -3.15
N VAL A 341 16.04 2.74 -2.86
CA VAL A 341 15.19 2.85 -1.66
C VAL A 341 15.96 2.61 -0.34
N GLU A 342 17.28 2.42 -0.38
CA GLU A 342 18.01 1.77 0.70
C GLU A 342 17.20 0.58 1.21
N LEU A 343 16.54 -0.17 0.31
CA LEU A 343 16.24 -1.57 0.55
C LEU A 343 17.62 -2.17 0.58
N PRO A 344 18.30 -2.24 1.75
CA PRO A 344 19.69 -2.61 1.71
C PRO A 344 19.61 -4.04 1.20
N LEU A 345 20.21 -4.31 0.05
CA LEU A 345 20.63 -5.65 -0.32
C LEU A 345 21.70 -6.02 0.71
N ARG A 346 21.30 -6.13 2.00
CA ARG A 346 22.04 -6.95 2.92
C ARG A 346 22.12 -8.29 2.21
N ALA A 347 23.32 -8.85 2.19
CA ALA A 347 23.59 -10.11 1.52
C ALA A 347 22.71 -11.29 2.04
N ASP A 348 21.88 -11.05 3.06
CA ASP A 348 20.93 -11.97 3.68
C ASP A 348 19.49 -11.90 3.11
N ARG A 349 19.09 -10.85 2.38
CA ARG A 349 17.72 -10.73 1.85
C ARG A 349 17.50 -11.62 0.65
N LYS A 350 16.46 -12.46 0.73
CA LYS A 350 16.07 -13.39 -0.34
C LYS A 350 15.08 -12.71 -1.28
N VAL A 351 15.54 -12.40 -2.49
CA VAL A 351 14.69 -11.93 -3.60
C VAL A 351 14.19 -13.14 -4.38
N HIS A 352 12.88 -13.32 -4.44
CA HIS A 352 12.21 -14.42 -5.11
C HIS A 352 11.58 -13.95 -6.42
N ASP A 353 12.10 -14.46 -7.53
CA ASP A 353 11.61 -14.15 -8.88
C ASP A 353 10.62 -15.21 -9.36
N LEU A 354 9.33 -15.01 -9.09
CA LEU A 354 8.31 -15.97 -9.49
C LEU A 354 8.17 -16.05 -11.01
N ASP A 355 8.44 -14.96 -11.73
CA ASP A 355 8.43 -14.96 -13.20
C ASP A 355 9.54 -15.86 -13.77
N GLY A 356 10.71 -15.88 -13.13
CA GLY A 356 11.81 -16.78 -13.50
C GLY A 356 11.60 -18.23 -13.09
N LEU A 357 10.96 -18.48 -11.95
CA LEU A 357 10.76 -19.82 -11.39
C LEU A 357 9.56 -20.54 -12.00
N LEU A 358 8.41 -19.87 -12.06
CA LEU A 358 7.14 -20.42 -12.53
C LEU A 358 6.84 -20.00 -13.98
N GLY A 359 7.26 -18.82 -14.42
CA GLY A 359 6.71 -18.15 -15.60
C GLY A 359 5.66 -17.12 -15.20
N HIS A 360 4.92 -16.58 -16.16
CA HIS A 360 3.96 -15.49 -15.91
C HIS A 360 2.53 -16.02 -15.72
N PRO A 361 1.96 -15.95 -14.51
CA PRO A 361 0.60 -16.43 -14.23
C PRO A 361 -0.46 -15.35 -14.50
N GLY A 362 -0.25 -14.47 -15.47
CA GLY A 362 -1.26 -13.49 -15.93
C GLY A 362 -1.88 -12.67 -14.80
N ALA A 363 -3.22 -12.64 -14.75
CA ALA A 363 -3.99 -11.95 -13.72
C ALA A 363 -3.76 -12.50 -12.30
N ALA A 364 -3.33 -13.76 -12.16
CA ALA A 364 -3.04 -14.37 -10.87
C ALA A 364 -1.69 -13.94 -10.27
N SER A 365 -0.84 -13.21 -11.00
CA SER A 365 0.52 -12.84 -10.56
C SER A 365 0.58 -12.20 -9.17
N PRO A 366 -0.24 -11.16 -8.86
CA PRO A 366 -0.25 -10.59 -7.51
C PRO A 366 -0.68 -11.59 -6.44
N TRP A 367 -1.69 -12.40 -6.75
CA TRP A 367 -2.28 -13.35 -5.81
C TRP A 367 -1.37 -14.52 -5.48
N VAL A 368 -0.63 -15.04 -6.47
CA VAL A 368 0.39 -16.09 -6.27
C VAL A 368 1.50 -15.58 -5.36
N ALA A 369 1.97 -14.36 -5.61
CA ALA A 369 2.98 -13.74 -4.77
C ALA A 369 2.48 -13.56 -3.33
N ILE A 370 1.25 -13.06 -3.14
CA ILE A 370 0.64 -12.90 -1.81
C ILE A 370 0.48 -14.25 -1.10
N ALA A 371 -0.03 -15.27 -1.79
CA ALA A 371 -0.26 -16.59 -1.20
C ALA A 371 1.05 -17.26 -0.76
N LEU A 372 2.07 -17.29 -1.62
CA LEU A 372 3.38 -17.87 -1.30
C LEU A 372 4.10 -17.07 -0.22
N ALA A 373 4.04 -15.75 -0.27
CA ALA A 373 4.62 -14.89 0.75
C ALA A 373 3.94 -15.09 2.12
N ALA A 374 2.61 -15.16 2.15
CA ALA A 374 1.85 -15.45 3.36
C ALA A 374 2.20 -16.83 3.94
N GLN A 375 2.33 -17.87 3.09
CA GLN A 375 2.81 -19.17 3.53
C GLN A 375 4.25 -19.10 4.05
N ALA A 376 5.15 -18.33 3.44
CA ALA A 376 6.50 -18.15 3.96
C ALA A 376 6.47 -17.50 5.36
N VAL A 377 5.59 -16.54 5.62
CA VAL A 377 5.39 -15.99 6.97
C VAL A 377 4.91 -17.05 7.96
N GLN A 378 4.02 -17.96 7.56
CA GLN A 378 3.60 -19.09 8.43
C GLN A 378 4.76 -19.99 8.84
N ARG A 379 5.84 -20.06 8.04
CA ARG A 379 7.09 -20.79 8.36
C ARG A 379 8.07 -19.99 9.22
N GLY A 380 7.68 -18.80 9.69
CA GLY A 380 8.48 -17.97 10.56
C GLY A 380 9.31 -16.89 9.85
N CYS A 381 9.14 -16.70 8.53
CA CYS A 381 9.70 -15.52 7.86
C CYS A 381 9.02 -14.25 8.38
N GLY A 382 9.80 -13.17 8.53
CA GLY A 382 9.32 -11.86 8.94
C GLY A 382 8.59 -11.09 7.83
N PRO A 383 8.52 -9.75 7.92
CA PRO A 383 7.82 -8.89 6.97
C PRO A 383 8.32 -9.04 5.53
N GLN A 384 7.38 -9.00 4.57
CA GLN A 384 7.66 -9.27 3.16
C GLN A 384 7.14 -8.15 2.27
N LEU A 385 7.91 -7.82 1.24
CA LEU A 385 7.54 -6.87 0.19
C LEU A 385 7.22 -7.64 -1.09
N ILE A 386 6.13 -7.28 -1.74
CA ILE A 386 5.69 -7.85 -3.00
C ILE A 386 5.66 -6.74 -4.04
N LEU A 387 6.37 -6.96 -5.14
CA LEU A 387 6.31 -6.14 -6.34
C LEU A 387 5.60 -6.96 -7.40
N SER A 388 4.40 -6.54 -7.73
CA SER A 388 3.57 -7.29 -8.67
C SER A 388 3.04 -6.43 -9.80
N GLY A 389 2.82 -7.08 -10.94
CA GLY A 389 2.12 -6.52 -12.07
C GLY A 389 1.27 -7.57 -12.74
N VAL A 390 0.63 -7.20 -13.83
CA VAL A 390 0.05 -8.15 -14.78
C VAL A 390 0.78 -7.93 -16.09
N ARG A 391 1.20 -8.99 -16.80
CA ARG A 391 1.92 -8.87 -18.08
C ARG A 391 0.95 -8.45 -19.21
N ARG A 392 0.37 -7.26 -19.09
CA ARG A 392 -0.47 -6.58 -20.10
C ARG A 392 0.21 -5.28 -20.49
N ALA A 393 0.04 -4.85 -21.74
CA ALA A 393 0.76 -3.72 -22.33
C ALA A 393 0.70 -2.44 -21.49
N ASP A 394 -0.37 -2.21 -20.71
CA ASP A 394 -0.59 -0.98 -19.92
C ASP A 394 -0.82 -1.24 -18.43
N ALA A 395 -0.58 -2.46 -17.94
CA ALA A 395 -0.81 -2.75 -16.53
C ALA A 395 0.23 -2.04 -15.65
N PRO A 396 -0.21 -1.32 -14.60
CA PRO A 396 0.69 -0.68 -13.65
C PRO A 396 1.29 -1.72 -12.72
N LEU A 397 2.43 -1.38 -12.13
CA LEU A 397 3.02 -2.14 -11.04
C LEU A 397 2.39 -1.74 -9.71
N TRP A 398 2.47 -2.64 -8.76
CA TRP A 398 1.97 -2.48 -7.41
C TRP A 398 3.05 -2.83 -6.40
N GLY A 399 3.14 -2.03 -5.35
CA GLY A 399 3.84 -2.35 -4.11
C GLY A 399 2.83 -2.86 -3.08
N THR A 400 3.11 -4.01 -2.47
CA THR A 400 2.23 -4.59 -1.45
C THR A 400 3.08 -5.16 -0.33
N VAL A 401 2.64 -5.01 0.91
CA VAL A 401 3.41 -5.43 2.08
C VAL A 401 2.60 -6.41 2.92
N LEU A 402 3.26 -7.49 3.33
CA LEU A 402 2.75 -8.45 4.29
C LEU A 402 3.55 -8.37 5.58
N THR A 403 2.86 -8.43 6.72
CA THR A 403 3.51 -8.58 8.02
C THR A 403 2.95 -9.78 8.78
N PRO A 404 3.78 -10.48 9.57
CA PRO A 404 3.29 -11.44 10.54
C PRO A 404 2.24 -10.80 11.46
N VAL A 405 1.25 -11.60 11.86
CA VAL A 405 0.32 -11.18 12.90
C VAL A 405 1.10 -11.15 14.22
N SER A 406 1.09 -10.02 14.91
CA SER A 406 1.70 -9.96 16.24
C SER A 406 1.01 -10.98 17.15
N PRO A 407 1.75 -11.82 17.89
CA PRO A 407 1.12 -12.70 18.85
C PRO A 407 0.31 -11.83 19.81
N LEU A 408 -0.98 -12.14 20.00
CA LEU A 408 -1.75 -11.52 21.07
C LEU A 408 -0.94 -11.72 22.36
N MET A 409 -0.54 -10.62 23.00
CA MET A 409 0.00 -10.70 24.36
C MET A 409 -1.15 -11.19 25.23
N THR A 410 -1.15 -12.51 25.50
CA THR A 410 -2.04 -13.19 26.43
C THR A 410 -1.72 -12.81 27.87
#